data_AF-A0AAW6XZA0-F1
#
_entry.id   AF-A0AAW6XZA0-F1
#
_cell.length_a   1.000
_cell.length_b   1.000
_cell.length_c   1.000
_cell.angle_alpha   90.00
_cell.angle_beta   90.00
_cell.angle_gamma   90.00
#
_symmetry.space_group_name_H-M   'P 1'
#
loop_
_entity.id
_entity.type
_entity.pdbx_description
1 polymer ?
#
loop_
_entity_poly.entity_id
_entity_poly.type
_entity_poly.pdbx_seq_one_letter_code
_entity_poly.pdbx_strand_id
1 'polypeptide(L)' 'GALVTNCDLPRELASGLATWSFAGKESPLHVSAGLGTSPYAPVRFACRPEASIIEMRPAARA' A
#
# COMPACT_ATOMS: atom_id res chain seq x y z
N GLY A 1 13.04 0.42 -1.95
CA GLY A 1 11.98 -0.33 -1.25
C GLY A 1 11.92 0.11 0.19
N ALA A 2 10.79 -0.12 0.88
CA ALA A 2 10.58 0.35 2.24
C ALA A 2 11.52 -0.33 3.25
N LEU A 3 12.12 0.45 4.16
CA LEU A 3 12.94 -0.07 5.28
C LEU A 3 12.06 -0.66 6.38
N VAL A 4 10.93 -0.02 6.63
CA VAL A 4 9.88 -0.42 7.59
C VAL A 4 8.54 -0.30 6.90
N THR A 5 7.56 -1.07 7.36
CA THR A 5 6.20 -1.09 6.82
C THR A 5 5.19 -0.84 7.94
N ASN A 6 3.98 -0.45 7.55
CA ASN A 6 2.85 -0.38 8.47
C ASN A 6 2.15 -1.75 8.52
N CYS A 7 1.49 -2.07 9.64
CA CYS A 7 0.70 -3.29 9.82
C CYS A 7 1.48 -4.59 9.52
N ASP A 8 2.80 -4.59 9.75
CA ASP A 8 3.67 -5.76 9.51
C ASP A 8 3.61 -6.31 8.07
N LEU A 9 3.27 -5.47 7.10
CA LEU A 9 3.24 -5.88 5.70
C LEU A 9 4.63 -6.30 5.21
N PRO A 10 4.75 -7.37 4.41
CA PRO A 10 5.96 -7.67 3.68
C PRO A 10 6.43 -6.46 2.86
N ARG A 11 7.75 -6.21 2.81
CA ARG A 11 8.33 -5.03 2.14
C ARG A 11 7.99 -4.92 0.65
N GLU A 12 7.70 -6.04 0.00
CA GLU A 12 7.25 -6.12 -1.39
C GLU A 12 5.82 -5.59 -1.59
N LEU A 13 5.01 -5.57 -0.53
CA LEU A 13 3.64 -5.04 -0.54
C LEU A 13 3.56 -3.59 -0.01
N ALA A 14 4.71 -2.92 0.15
CA ALA A 14 4.77 -1.59 0.77
C ALA A 14 4.28 -0.43 -0.13
N SER A 15 3.92 -0.72 -1.39
CA SER A 15 3.41 0.27 -2.35
C SER A 15 2.76 -0.42 -3.54
N GLY A 16 1.78 0.23 -4.17
CA GLY A 16 1.12 -0.24 -5.38
C GLY A 16 -0.04 -1.20 -5.11
N LEU A 17 -0.56 -1.80 -6.18
CA LEU A 17 -1.64 -2.77 -6.16
C LEU A 17 -1.08 -4.20 -6.08
N ALA A 18 -1.60 -5.00 -5.16
CA ALA A 18 -1.24 -6.40 -4.95
C ALA A 18 -2.43 -7.21 -4.41
N THR A 19 -2.22 -8.51 -4.21
CA THR A 19 -3.15 -9.39 -3.49
C THR A 19 -2.61 -9.67 -2.10
N TRP A 20 -3.40 -9.35 -1.08
CA TRP A 20 -3.14 -9.74 0.30
C TRP A 20 -3.73 -11.11 0.59
N SER A 21 -2.91 -12.02 1.10
CA SER A 21 -3.34 -13.38 1.47
C SER A 21 -3.21 -13.59 2.96
N PHE A 22 -4.31 -13.96 3.63
CA PHE A 22 -4.30 -14.26 5.06
C PHE A 22 -5.30 -15.37 5.39
N ALA A 23 -4.84 -16.39 6.13
CA ALA A 23 -5.66 -17.53 6.57
C ALA A 23 -6.45 -18.19 5.41
N GLY A 24 -5.81 -18.36 4.25
CA GLY A 24 -6.41 -18.96 3.05
C GLY A 24 -7.44 -18.07 2.33
N LYS A 25 -7.56 -16.80 2.71
CA LYS A 25 -8.41 -15.81 2.03
C LYS A 25 -7.55 -14.79 1.31
N GLU A 26 -8.03 -14.34 0.16
CA GLU A 26 -7.38 -13.30 -0.64
C GLU A 26 -8.22 -12.02 -0.66
N SER A 27 -7.55 -10.87 -0.69
CA SER A 27 -8.17 -9.57 -0.89
C SER A 27 -7.27 -8.69 -1.76
N PRO A 28 -7.81 -7.88 -2.68
CA PRO A 28 -7.05 -6.78 -3.28
C PRO A 28 -6.51 -5.85 -2.18
N LEU A 29 -5.27 -5.42 -2.32
CA LEU A 29 -4.58 -4.48 -1.43
C LEU A 29 -3.90 -3.41 -2.28
N HIS A 30 -4.22 -2.15 -2.03
CA HIS A 30 -3.50 -1.03 -2.61
C HIS A 30 -2.83 -0.22 -1.50
N VAL A 31 -1.51 -0.05 -1.58
CA VAL A 31 -0.74 0.76 -0.63
C VAL A 31 -0.22 2.00 -1.35
N SER A 32 -0.63 3.18 -0.89
CA SER A 32 -0.09 4.43 -1.41
C SER A 32 1.28 4.74 -0.78
N ALA A 33 2.21 5.30 -1.55
CA ALA A 33 3.46 5.87 -1.03
C ALA A 33 3.24 7.11 -0.13
N GLY A 34 2.01 7.64 -0.10
CA GLY A 34 1.61 8.79 0.72
C GLY A 34 2.29 10.10 0.33
N LEU A 35 1.89 11.17 1.01
CA LEU A 35 2.44 12.53 0.82
C LEU A 35 3.30 13.00 2.01
N GLY A 36 3.25 12.29 3.13
CA GLY A 36 3.90 12.66 4.38
C GLY A 36 5.33 12.14 4.53
N THR A 37 6.04 12.71 5.49
CA THR A 37 7.34 12.23 5.98
C THR A 37 7.34 12.29 7.51
N SER A 38 8.28 11.60 8.14
CA SER A 38 8.40 11.63 9.60
C SER A 38 8.68 13.06 10.07
N PRO A 39 8.04 13.54 11.16
CA PRO A 39 8.34 14.86 11.72
C PRO A 39 9.79 14.98 12.19
N TYR A 40 10.43 13.85 12.54
CA TYR A 40 11.82 13.80 12.98
C TYR A 40 12.83 13.59 11.84
N ALA A 41 12.37 13.26 10.62
CA ALA A 41 13.23 12.98 9.48
C ALA A 41 12.55 13.48 8.19
N PRO A 42 12.58 14.80 7.91
CA PRO A 42 11.79 15.46 6.86
C PRO A 42 12.38 15.27 5.45
N VAL A 43 12.73 14.05 5.10
CA VAL A 43 13.29 13.68 3.79
C VAL A 43 12.34 12.70 3.09
N ARG A 44 12.24 12.81 1.76
CA ARG A 44 11.42 11.94 0.90
C ARG A 44 12.20 11.45 -0.32
N PHE A 45 13.35 10.82 -0.08
CA PHE A 45 14.12 10.22 -1.17
C PHE A 45 13.35 9.08 -1.84
N ALA A 46 13.43 8.98 -3.16
CA ALA A 46 12.84 7.91 -3.98
C ALA A 46 11.30 7.71 -3.86
N CYS A 47 10.57 8.65 -3.25
CA CYS A 47 9.11 8.65 -3.17
C CYS A 47 8.54 9.87 -3.92
N ARG A 48 8.42 9.77 -5.25
CA ARG A 48 7.77 10.83 -6.06
C ARG A 48 6.32 11.01 -5.61
N PRO A 49 5.75 12.23 -5.73
CA PRO A 49 4.32 12.43 -5.49
C PRO A 49 3.49 11.48 -6.35
N GLU A 50 2.44 10.93 -5.77
CA GLU A 50 1.51 10.04 -6.46
C GLU A 50 0.06 10.39 -6.11
N ALA A 51 -0.84 10.10 -7.04
CA ALA A 51 -2.27 10.09 -6.83
C ALA A 51 -2.80 8.74 -7.33
N SER A 52 -3.58 8.06 -6.51
CA SER A 52 -4.14 6.74 -6.83
C SER A 52 -5.64 6.85 -7.02
N ILE A 53 -6.15 6.33 -8.14
CA ILE A 53 -7.59 6.21 -8.40
C ILE A 53 -7.96 4.75 -8.18
N ILE A 54 -8.83 4.50 -7.21
CA ILE A 54 -9.34 3.17 -6.90
C ILE A 54 -10.82 3.14 -7.22
N GLU A 55 -11.19 2.30 -8.18
CA GLU A 55 -12.59 2.00 -8.46
C GLU A 55 -12.98 0.72 -7.72
N MET A 56 -13.99 0.83 -6.85
CA MET A 56 -14.59 -0.32 -6.17
C MET A 56 -15.91 -0.67 -6.85
N ARG A 57 -16.05 -1.92 -7.28
CA ARG A 57 -17.28 -2.47 -7.84
C ARG A 57 -17.89 -3.46 -6.86
N PRO A 58 -19.22 -3.60 -6.79
CA PRO A 58 -19.85 -4.69 -6.07
C PRO A 58 -19.35 -6.03 -6.59
N ALA A 59 -19.04 -6.96 -5.68
CA ALA A 59 -18.84 -8.35 -6.08
C ALA A 59 -20.16 -8.90 -6.63
N ALA A 60 -20.11 -9.61 -7.76
CA ALA A 60 -21.27 -10.34 -8.25
C ALA A 60 -21.70 -11.32 -7.14
N ARG A 61 -22.96 -11.21 -6.71
CA ARG A 61 -23.52 -12.14 -5.74
C ARG A 61 -23.66 -13.50 -6.46
N ALA A 62 -22.97 -14.51 -5.96
CA ALA A 62 -23.17 -15.90 -6.38
C ALA A 62 -24.54 -16.41 -5.90
#